data_AF-A0A962C059-F1
#
_entry.id   AF-A0A962C059-F1
#
_cell.length_a   1.000
_cell.length_b   1.000
_cell.length_c   1.000
_cell.angle_alpha   90.00
_cell.angle_beta   90.00
_cell.angle_gamma   90.00
#
_symmetry.space_group_name_H-M   'P 1'
#
loop_
_entity.id
_entity.type
_entity.pdbx_description
1 polymer ?
#
loop_
_entity_poly.entity_id
_entity_poly.type
_entity_poly.pdbx_seq_one_letter_code
_entity_poly.pdbx_strand_id
1 'polypeptide(L)'
;LATASHESDDPALWPLLDADMSILGASGEKYGCYLCQIRDEYRRVPDVLYRMGRKRFVRGCLSRDRIFLTPDFTQRLEANARRNLSNELQNDACGVVTCN
;
A
#
# COMPACT_ATOMS: atom_id res chain seq x y z
N LEU A 1 15.51 -7.50 -12.09
CA LEU A 1 14.32 -7.43 -11.20
C LEU A 1 14.04 -5.97 -10.92
N ALA A 2 12.98 -5.40 -11.50
CA ALA A 2 12.69 -3.97 -11.49
C ALA A 2 11.70 -3.54 -10.37
N THR A 3 11.78 -4.16 -9.18
CA THR A 3 10.79 -3.93 -8.09
C THR A 3 11.42 -3.56 -6.76
N ALA A 4 12.59 -2.89 -6.77
CA ALA A 4 13.23 -2.44 -5.54
C ALA A 4 12.79 -1.04 -5.08
N SER A 5 12.33 -0.17 -5.99
CA SER A 5 12.07 1.24 -5.65
C SER A 5 10.71 1.79 -6.09
N HIS A 6 9.99 1.12 -7.01
CA HIS A 6 8.78 1.67 -7.66
C HIS A 6 8.93 3.15 -8.03
N GLU A 7 10.12 3.51 -8.50
CA GLU A 7 10.53 4.85 -8.89
C GLU A 7 11.22 4.69 -10.24
N SER A 8 10.73 5.44 -11.23
CA SER A 8 11.29 5.48 -12.57
C SER A 8 11.24 6.92 -13.06
N ASP A 9 12.37 7.40 -13.55
CA ASP A 9 12.46 8.72 -14.20
C ASP A 9 11.84 8.71 -15.60
N ASP A 10 11.47 7.54 -16.12
CA ASP A 10 10.72 7.40 -17.37
C ASP A 10 9.22 7.62 -17.15
N PRO A 11 8.63 8.73 -17.65
CA PRO A 11 7.20 9.01 -17.52
C PRO A 11 6.31 7.97 -18.19
N ALA A 12 6.81 7.22 -19.17
CA ALA A 12 6.06 6.16 -19.83
C ALA A 12 5.74 4.98 -18.89
N LEU A 13 6.52 4.81 -17.81
CA LEU A 13 6.31 3.75 -16.82
C LEU A 13 5.41 4.17 -15.66
N TRP A 14 5.08 5.45 -15.51
CA TRP A 14 4.28 5.95 -14.40
C TRP A 14 2.90 5.29 -14.27
N PRO A 15 2.13 5.08 -15.36
CA PRO A 15 0.84 4.41 -15.24
C PRO A 15 0.95 2.96 -14.76
N LEU A 16 2.06 2.28 -15.10
CA LEU A 16 2.32 0.91 -14.65
C LEU A 16 2.65 0.87 -13.15
N LEU A 17 3.48 1.81 -12.68
CA LEU A 17 3.80 1.96 -11.26
C LEU A 17 2.55 2.32 -10.43
N ASP A 18 1.74 3.24 -10.95
CA ASP A 18 0.48 3.64 -10.32
C ASP A 18 -0.52 2.48 -10.26
N ALA A 19 -0.59 1.66 -11.31
CA ALA A 19 -1.44 0.47 -11.33
C ALA A 19 -1.02 -0.56 -10.29
N ASP A 20 0.29 -0.81 -10.12
CA ASP A 20 0.82 -1.72 -9.10
C ASP A 20 0.45 -1.24 -7.68
N MET A 21 0.56 0.06 -7.42
CA MET A 21 0.23 0.66 -6.13
C MET A 21 -1.26 0.99 -5.93
N SER A 22 -2.11 0.72 -6.91
CA SER A 22 -3.53 1.14 -6.92
C SER A 22 -4.34 0.58 -5.75
N ILE A 23 -3.97 -0.60 -5.23
CA ILE A 23 -4.62 -1.22 -4.07
C ILE A 23 -4.56 -0.34 -2.82
N LEU A 24 -3.53 0.51 -2.69
CA LEU A 24 -3.42 1.43 -1.57
C LEU A 24 -4.60 2.40 -1.54
N GLY A 25 -5.06 2.87 -2.70
CA GLY A 25 -6.18 3.80 -2.83
C GLY A 25 -7.57 3.17 -2.89
N ALA A 26 -7.67 1.85 -2.71
CA ALA A 26 -8.95 1.15 -2.70
C ALA A 26 -9.85 1.57 -1.52
N SER A 27 -11.09 1.10 -1.50
CA SER A 27 -11.94 1.25 -0.31
C SER A 27 -11.28 0.60 0.90
N GLY A 28 -11.54 1.14 2.10
CA GLY A 28 -10.96 0.62 3.34
C GLY A 28 -11.26 -0.87 3.56
N GLU A 29 -12.42 -1.34 3.12
CA GLU A 29 -12.81 -2.76 3.12
C GLU A 29 -11.87 -3.60 2.24
N LYS A 30 -11.71 -3.22 0.95
CA LYS A 30 -10.82 -3.93 0.03
C LYS A 30 -9.37 -3.90 0.51
N TYR A 31 -8.94 -2.77 1.05
CA TYR A 31 -7.61 -2.63 1.62
C TYR A 31 -7.41 -3.53 2.84
N GLY A 32 -8.38 -3.60 3.76
CA GLY A 32 -8.35 -4.49 4.91
C GLY A 32 -8.24 -5.97 4.50
N CYS A 33 -9.00 -6.38 3.49
CA CYS A 33 -8.91 -7.73 2.95
C CYS A 33 -7.56 -8.03 2.32
N TYR A 34 -7.03 -7.08 1.56
CA TYR A 34 -5.67 -7.16 1.04
C TYR A 34 -4.64 -7.36 2.18
N LEU A 35 -4.75 -6.63 3.29
CA LEU A 35 -3.83 -6.80 4.43
C LEU A 35 -3.91 -8.20 5.05
N CYS A 36 -5.11 -8.75 5.22
CA CYS A 36 -5.26 -10.10 5.76
C CYS A 36 -4.72 -11.17 4.79
N GLN A 37 -4.89 -10.99 3.47
CA GLN A 37 -4.28 -11.87 2.45
C GLN A 37 -2.75 -11.81 2.47
N ILE A 38 -2.17 -10.60 2.52
CA ILE A 38 -0.72 -10.42 2.64
C ILE A 38 -0.21 -11.03 3.95
N ARG A 39 -0.94 -10.90 5.07
CA ARG A 39 -0.53 -11.54 6.32
C ARG A 39 -0.48 -13.06 6.18
N ASP A 40 -1.43 -13.69 5.49
CA ASP A 40 -1.41 -15.14 5.27
C ASP A 40 -0.29 -15.59 4.32
N GLU A 41 -0.02 -14.84 3.24
CA GLU A 41 1.09 -15.13 2.34
C GLU A 41 2.44 -15.14 3.09
N TYR A 42 2.60 -14.18 4.02
CA TYR A 42 3.77 -14.06 4.88
C TYR A 42 3.62 -14.82 6.20
N ARG A 43 2.73 -15.83 6.31
CA ARG A 43 2.53 -16.58 7.58
C ARG A 43 3.81 -17.22 8.12
N ARG A 44 4.74 -17.57 7.21
CA ARG A 44 6.04 -18.18 7.54
C ARG A 44 7.05 -17.17 8.09
N VAL A 45 6.81 -15.87 7.90
CA VAL A 45 7.65 -14.81 8.44
C VAL A 45 7.22 -14.52 9.88
N PRO A 46 8.16 -14.46 10.84
CA PRO A 46 7.86 -14.08 12.22
C PRO A 46 7.13 -12.74 12.30
N ASP A 47 6.10 -12.68 13.14
CA ASP A 47 5.24 -11.49 13.35
C ASP A 47 6.02 -10.19 13.50
N VAL A 48 7.08 -10.21 14.33
CA VAL A 48 7.89 -9.03 14.62
C VAL A 48 8.59 -8.53 13.36
N LEU A 49 9.19 -9.43 12.57
CA LEU A 49 9.87 -9.09 11.33
C LEU A 49 8.89 -8.57 10.27
N TYR A 50 7.74 -9.23 10.12
CA TYR A 50 6.68 -8.81 9.22
C TYR A 50 6.19 -7.40 9.57
N ARG A 51 5.82 -7.16 10.84
CA ARG A 51 5.32 -5.85 11.29
C ARG A 51 6.36 -4.75 11.10
N MET A 52 7.64 -5.02 11.38
CA MET A 52 8.70 -4.05 11.14
C MET A 52 8.86 -3.69 9.66
N GLY A 53 8.93 -4.71 8.79
CA GLY A 53 9.03 -4.51 7.34
C GLY A 53 7.81 -3.76 6.78
N ARG A 54 6.61 -4.13 7.23
CA ARG A 54 5.37 -3.49 6.81
C ARG A 54 5.28 -2.05 7.27
N LYS A 55 5.58 -1.75 8.54
CA LYS A 55 5.63 -0.37 9.05
C LYS A 55 6.68 0.47 8.32
N ARG A 56 7.81 -0.10 7.91
CA ARG A 56 8.81 0.59 7.09
C ARG A 56 8.27 0.95 5.71
N PHE A 57 7.62 0.01 5.03
CA PHE A 57 6.97 0.26 3.74
C PHE A 57 5.93 1.38 3.83
N VAL A 58 5.01 1.27 4.79
CA VAL A 58 3.91 2.24 4.98
C VAL A 58 4.45 3.64 5.27
N ARG A 59 5.46 3.77 6.13
CA ARG A 59 6.12 5.06 6.38
C ARG A 59 6.82 5.61 5.14
N GLY A 60 7.46 4.76 4.35
CA GLY A 60 8.10 5.16 3.09
C GLY A 60 7.10 5.71 2.07
N CYS A 61 5.92 5.09 1.95
CA CYS A 61 4.85 5.64 1.11
C CYS A 61 4.34 6.99 1.63
N LEU A 62 4.11 7.11 2.93
CA LEU A 62 3.59 8.35 3.53
C LEU A 62 4.60 9.51 3.50
N SER A 63 5.90 9.23 3.43
CA SER A 63 6.93 10.27 3.30
C SER A 63 7.07 10.86 1.90
N ARG A 64 6.44 10.26 0.89
CA ARG A 64 6.44 10.82 -0.48
C ARG A 64 5.48 12.00 -0.56
N ASP A 65 5.83 13.02 -1.35
CA ASP A 65 4.92 14.15 -1.65
C ASP A 65 3.65 13.67 -2.37
N ARG A 66 3.81 12.70 -3.27
CA ARG A 66 2.71 12.01 -3.96
C ARG A 66 2.97 10.51 -3.98
N ILE A 67 1.96 9.72 -3.64
CA ILE A 67 2.04 8.25 -3.72
C ILE A 67 1.86 7.81 -5.17
N PHE A 68 0.96 8.47 -5.90
CA PHE A 68 0.74 8.25 -7.32
C PHE A 68 1.41 9.33 -8.19
N LEU A 69 1.92 8.93 -9.34
CA LEU A 69 2.70 9.76 -10.24
C LEU A 69 1.83 10.49 -11.26
N THR A 70 0.78 9.83 -11.75
CA THR A 70 -0.14 10.38 -12.75
C THR A 70 -1.26 11.23 -12.13
N PRO A 71 -1.72 12.29 -12.81
CA PRO A 71 -2.81 13.13 -12.30
C PRO A 71 -4.12 12.38 -12.04
N ASP A 72 -4.50 11.43 -12.91
CA ASP A 72 -5.74 10.66 -12.76
C ASP A 72 -5.73 9.81 -11.48
N PHE A 73 -4.64 9.06 -11.24
CA PHE A 73 -4.51 8.26 -10.04
C PHE A 73 -4.38 9.13 -8.79
N THR A 74 -3.63 10.23 -8.87
CA THR A 74 -3.50 11.16 -7.74
C THR A 74 -4.88 11.70 -7.31
N GLN A 75 -5.70 12.17 -8.26
CA GLN A 75 -7.02 12.73 -7.96
C GLN A 75 -7.98 11.68 -7.38
N ARG A 76 -7.90 10.44 -7.84
CA ARG A 76 -8.86 9.38 -7.50
C ARG A 76 -8.46 8.60 -6.26
N LEU A 77 -7.18 8.38 -6.03
CA LEU A 77 -6.67 7.35 -5.11
C LEU A 77 -5.80 7.91 -3.97
N GLU A 78 -5.14 9.05 -4.14
CA GLU A 78 -4.17 9.59 -3.16
C GLU A 78 -4.79 9.76 -1.77
N ALA A 79 -5.97 10.37 -1.69
CA ALA A 79 -6.65 10.61 -0.41
C ALA A 79 -7.01 9.31 0.32
N ASN A 80 -7.50 8.31 -0.42
CA ASN A 80 -7.81 7.00 0.15
C ASN A 80 -6.54 6.25 0.55
N ALA A 81 -5.48 6.33 -0.26
CA ALA A 81 -4.19 5.70 0.04
C ALA A 81 -3.60 6.24 1.34
N ARG A 82 -3.55 7.56 1.51
CA ARG A 82 -3.06 8.17 2.75
C ARG A 82 -3.91 7.80 3.96
N ARG A 83 -5.23 7.74 3.82
CA ARG A 83 -6.14 7.30 4.89
C ARG A 83 -5.88 5.84 5.29
N ASN A 84 -5.85 4.94 4.30
CA ASN A 84 -5.62 3.51 4.50
C ASN A 84 -4.28 3.23 5.18
N LEU A 85 -3.20 3.84 4.67
CA LEU A 85 -1.84 3.72 5.22
C LEU A 85 -1.74 4.29 6.64
N SER A 86 -2.37 5.44 6.90
CA SER A 86 -2.37 6.05 8.24
C SER A 86 -3.14 5.18 9.25
N ASN A 87 -4.28 4.63 8.82
CA ASN A 87 -5.08 3.71 9.64
C ASN A 87 -4.30 2.42 9.95
N GLU A 88 -3.53 1.90 8.99
CA GLU A 88 -2.65 0.74 9.20
C GLU A 88 -1.54 1.01 10.23
N LEU A 89 -1.02 2.24 10.33
CA LEU A 89 -0.03 2.58 11.37
C LEU A 89 -0.65 2.74 12.77
N GLN A 90 -1.89 3.22 12.84
CA GLN A 90 -2.60 3.43 14.10
C GLN A 90 -3.19 2.13 14.65
N ASN A 91 -3.65 1.25 13.76
CA ASN A 91 -4.27 -0.02 14.11
C ASN A 91 -3.40 -1.16 13.55
N ASP A 92 -2.79 -1.97 14.42
CA ASP A 92 -2.06 -3.18 13.99
C ASP A 92 -3.01 -4.07 13.15
N ALA A 93 -2.76 -4.18 11.85
CA ALA A 93 -3.76 -4.57 10.86
C ALA A 93 -4.17 -6.06 10.82
N CYS A 94 -5.47 -6.29 10.98
CA CYS A 94 -6.42 -7.16 10.26
C CYS A 94 -7.73 -7.05 11.06
N GLY A 95 -8.34 -5.85 11.04
CA GLY A 95 -9.47 -5.53 11.91
C GLY A 95 -10.79 -5.94 11.26
N VAL A 96 -11.27 -7.15 11.57
CA VAL A 96 -12.68 -7.62 11.40
C VAL A 96 -13.37 -7.12 10.12
N VAL A 97 -12.70 -7.19 8.97
CA VAL A 97 -13.36 -6.95 7.68
C VAL A 97 -13.81 -8.30 7.16
N THR A 98 -15.11 -8.47 6.96
CA THR A 98 -15.66 -9.62 6.25
C THR A 98 -15.22 -9.54 4.79
N CYS A 99 -14.18 -10.29 4.44
CA CYS A 99 -13.74 -10.46 3.07
C CYS A 99 -14.68 -11.44 2.38
N ASN A 100 -15.72 -10.91 1.73
CA ASN A 100 -16.63 -11.69 0.90
C ASN A 100 -16.14 -11.72 -0.55
#